data_AF-A0AB37HGA7-F1
#
_entry.id   AF-A0AB37HGA7-F1
#
_cell.length_a   1.000
_cell.length_b   1.000
_cell.length_c   1.000
_cell.angle_alpha   90.00
_cell.angle_beta   90.00
_cell.angle_gamma   90.00
#
_symmetry.space_group_name_H-M   'P 1'
#
loop_
_entity.id
_entity.type
_entity.pdbx_description
1 polymer ?
#
loop_
_entity_poly.entity_id
_entity_poly.type
_entity_poly.pdbx_seq_one_letter_code
_entity_poly.pdbx_strand_id
1 'polypeptide(L)' 'MFEENDGNYGYRRIHLELGNRGYKVNHKRIQRIMKKLGLKGKKVLEKNTQV' A
#
# COMPACT_ATOMS: atom_id res chain seq x y z
N MET A 1 11.61 0.19 4.76
CA MET A 1 10.20 0.64 4.69
C MET A 1 9.28 -0.26 3.85
N PHE A 2 9.54 -0.56 2.56
CA PHE A 2 8.73 -1.53 1.79
C PHE A 2 9.19 -2.99 2.01
N GLU A 3 10.50 -3.20 2.19
CA GLU A 3 11.12 -4.49 2.51
C GLU A 3 10.89 -4.93 3.96
N GLU A 4 10.90 -4.00 4.92
CA GLU A 4 10.64 -4.29 6.35
C GLU A 4 9.20 -4.73 6.67
N ASN A 5 8.26 -4.54 5.75
CA ASN A 5 6.83 -4.82 5.99
C ASN A 5 6.30 -5.93 5.07
N ASP A 6 7.16 -6.79 4.53
CA ASP A 6 6.78 -7.91 3.65
C ASP A 6 5.94 -7.47 2.43
N GLY A 7 6.17 -6.25 1.96
CA GLY A 7 5.39 -5.65 0.88
C GLY A 7 3.94 -5.33 1.27
N ASN A 8 3.56 -5.32 2.54
CA ASN A 8 2.17 -5.12 2.99
C ASN A 8 1.84 -3.64 3.34
N TYR A 9 2.43 -2.70 2.60
CA TYR A 9 2.23 -1.27 2.83
C TYR A 9 0.94 -0.78 2.13
N GLY A 10 -0.18 -0.86 2.82
CA GLY A 10 -1.47 -0.36 2.33
C GLY A 10 -1.56 1.17 2.32
N TYR A 11 -2.43 1.73 1.47
CA TYR A 11 -2.65 3.19 1.33
C TYR A 11 -2.96 3.90 2.66
N ARG A 12 -3.56 3.18 3.62
CA ARG A 12 -3.88 3.71 4.95
C ARG A 12 -2.64 3.92 5.81
N ARG A 13 -1.62 3.08 5.67
CA ARG A 13 -0.35 3.22 6.40
C ARG A 13 0.49 4.35 5.81
N ILE A 14 0.50 4.46 4.47
CA ILE A 14 1.10 5.61 3.76
C ILE A 14 0.44 6.93 4.18
N HIS A 15 -0.89 6.95 4.33
CA HIS A 15 -1.61 8.13 4.80
C HIS A 15 -1.16 8.57 6.21
N LEU A 16 -1.04 7.63 7.14
CA LEU A 16 -0.60 7.92 8.50
C LEU A 16 0.83 8.45 8.52
N GLU A 17 1.73 7.81 7.77
CA GLU A 17 3.13 8.22 7.67
C GLU A 17 3.29 9.60 7.04
N LEU A 18 2.50 9.90 6.00
CA LEU A 18 2.45 11.24 5.42
C LEU A 18 1.93 12.27 6.43
N GLY A 19 0.91 11.92 7.21
CA GLY A 19 0.39 12.77 8.30
C GLY A 19 1.43 13.05 9.38
N ASN A 20 2.17 12.03 9.82
CA ASN A 20 3.26 12.15 10.80
C ASN A 20 4.40 13.05 10.30
N ARG A 21 4.63 13.06 8.98
CA ARG A 21 5.62 13.92 8.32
C ARG A 21 5.08 15.32 7.96
N GLY A 22 3.84 15.64 8.32
CA GLY A 22 3.21 16.95 8.07
C GLY A 22 2.53 17.11 6.72
N TYR A 23 2.48 16.06 5.89
CA TYR A 23 1.82 16.10 4.58
C TYR A 23 0.32 15.83 4.71
N LYS A 24 -0.51 16.83 4.35
CA LYS A 24 -1.97 16.66 4.23
C LYS A 24 -2.35 16.09 2.86
N VAL A 25 -2.25 14.77 2.72
CA VAL A 25 -2.69 14.04 1.51
C VAL A 25 -3.87 13.15 1.87
N ASN A 26 -4.97 13.21 1.11
CA ASN A 26 -6.12 12.33 1.34
C ASN A 26 -5.78 10.86 1.04
N HIS A 27 -6.19 9.94 1.92
CA HIS A 27 -6.03 8.50 1.74
C HIS A 27 -6.62 7.98 0.42
N LYS A 28 -7.68 8.61 -0.11
CA LYS A 28 -8.25 8.27 -1.43
C LYS A 28 -7.30 8.59 -2.59
N ARG A 29 -6.54 9.69 -2.48
CA ARG A 29 -5.56 10.09 -3.51
C ARG A 29 -4.40 9.10 -3.54
N ILE A 30 -3.94 8.69 -2.36
CA ILE A 30 -2.92 7.65 -2.19
C ILE A 30 -3.43 6.32 -2.78
N GLN A 31 -4.67 5.93 -2.47
CA GLN A 31 -5.27 4.71 -3.02
C GLN A 31 -5.34 4.72 -4.56
N ARG A 32 -5.69 5.87 -5.18
CA ARG A 32 -5.69 6.01 -6.64
C ARG A 32 -4.28 5.94 -7.23
N ILE A 33 -3.31 6.59 -6.61
CA ILE A 33 -1.90 6.57 -7.05
C ILE A 33 -1.36 5.14 -6.97
N MET A 34 -1.59 4.46 -5.85
CA MET A 34 -1.21 3.05 -5.68
C MET A 34 -1.87 2.15 -6.74
N LYS A 35 -3.16 2.34 -7.03
CA LYS A 35 -3.85 1.59 -8.08
C LYS A 35 -3.26 1.86 -9.47
N LYS A 36 -2.95 3.13 -9.79
CA LYS A 36 -2.35 3.52 -11.08
C LYS A 36 -0.94 2.95 -11.26
N LEU A 37 -0.16 2.91 -10.20
CA LEU A 37 1.21 2.41 -10.21
C LEU A 37 1.29 0.88 -10.04
N GLY A 38 0.15 0.18 -9.95
CA GLY A 38 0.14 -1.27 -9.69
C GLY A 38 0.66 -1.66 -8.29
N LEU A 39 0.91 -0.69 -7.42
CA LEU A 39 1.40 -0.89 -6.06
C LEU A 39 0.25 -1.41 -5.21
N LYS A 40 0.15 -2.73 -5.07
CA LYS A 40 -0.72 -3.38 -4.09
C LYS A 40 0.15 -4.01 -3.02
N GLY A 41 -0.31 -3.92 -1.77
CA GLY A 41 0.29 -4.70 -0.70
C GLY A 41 0.29 -6.18 -1.09
N LYS A 42 1.37 -6.90 -0.79
CA LYS A 42 1.48 -8.34 -0.97
C LYS A 42 0.33 -8.98 -0.19
N LYS A 43 -0.81 -9.26 -0.86
CA LYS A 43 -1.69 -10.30 -0.36
C LYS A 43 -0.88 -11.56 -0.49
N VAL A 44 -0.61 -12.26 0.61
CA VAL A 44 -0.32 -13.70 0.54
C VAL A 44 -1.59 -14.35 -0.02
N LEU A 45 -1.70 -14.37 -1.34
CA LEU A 45 -2.54 -15.34 -2.04
C LEU A 45 -1.60 -16.49 -2.37
N GLU A 46 -1.21 -17.26 -1.35
CA GLU A 46 -0.82 -18.63 -1.64
C GLU A 46 -2.10 -19.40 -1.95
N LYS A 47 -2.53 -19.31 -3.20
CA LYS A 47 -3.14 -20.42 -3.92
C LYS A 47 -2.62 -20.33 -5.35
N ASN A 48 -1.59 -21.13 -5.62
CA ASN A 48 -1.45 -21.72 -6.94
C ASN A 48 -2.78 -22.41 -7.26
N THR A 49 -3.68 -21.75 -7.99
CA THR A 49 -4.78 -22.44 -8.66
C THR A 49 -4.20 -23.06 -9.92
N GLN A 50 -3.52 -24.19 -9.74
CA GLN A 50 -3.38 -25.24 -10.73
C GLN A 50 -4.38 -26.31 -10.34
N VAL A 51 -5.57 -26.28 -10.96
CA VAL A 51 -6.36 -27.37 -11.59
C VAL A 51 -7.70 -26.81 -12.01
#